data_AF-A0A967I8D1-F1
#
_entry.id   AF-A0A967I8D1-F1
#
_cell.length_a   1.000
_cell.length_b   1.000
_cell.length_c   1.000
_cell.angle_alpha   90.00
_cell.angle_beta   90.00
_cell.angle_gamma   90.00
#
_symmetry.space_group_name_H-M   'P 1'
#
loop_
_entity.id
_entity.type
_entity.pdbx_description
1 polymer ?
#
loop_
_entity_poly.entity_id
_entity_poly.type
_entity_poly.pdbx_seq_one_letter_code
_entity_poly.pdbx_strand_id
1 'polypeptide(L)'
;LAQEYRRLAEFRLDELAAGKLITQMDETDRTVLKLLERRSQALAQLEQEIEQSQATQAELEQERSRVARRRDELLKQIDEAAAEIKEELGRQEAYRKLEEKAAEESKRAERAQKKAAQAEADREEKGKPYREDPLFMYLWKRRYLTPDYSGGGLTRMLDGWVAKMINYAEARSNYYMLTELPLRLREHADRQERLAAQAVQKLREMEAAALEVEPITKDKELLQSVQKSLQESESRIEEEEKRYASLLEQRSAHASGSDELSRQAIELQVSEIKNDSLTNLYMQAKMTNNPDDDVIVSRIRELQEEEEGLLAEIQNLQSQIHQQQKNYREIDELRRRFRRRSYDSDHSVFPGGFQLAALLSLLMSGRASGGDVWDRIDREQQFRRPRTPVDFGGGGFPGGFGGGMGGG
;
A
#
# COMPACT_ATOMS: atom_id res chain seq x y z
N LEU A 1 -16.76 -19.29 -40.87
CA LEU A 1 -17.03 -18.28 -41.93
C LEU A 1 -16.46 -16.90 -41.57
N ALA A 2 -16.96 -16.18 -40.57
CA ALA A 2 -16.42 -14.85 -40.23
C ALA A 2 -14.94 -14.84 -39.77
N GLN A 3 -14.50 -15.86 -39.01
CA GLN A 3 -13.10 -16.03 -38.63
C GLN A 3 -12.21 -16.42 -39.81
N GLU A 4 -12.69 -17.27 -40.72
CA GLU A 4 -11.94 -17.69 -41.92
C GLU A 4 -11.68 -16.51 -42.87
N TYR A 5 -12.68 -15.64 -43.07
CA TYR A 5 -12.52 -14.41 -43.84
C TYR A 5 -11.51 -13.44 -43.20
N ARG A 6 -11.41 -13.45 -41.87
CA ARG A 6 -10.45 -12.61 -41.13
C ARG A 6 -9.02 -13.11 -41.28
N ARG A 7 -8.79 -14.42 -41.17
CA ARG A 7 -7.48 -15.04 -41.39
C ARG A 7 -6.98 -14.81 -42.82
N LEU A 8 -7.85 -14.99 -43.82
CA LEU A 8 -7.50 -14.73 -45.21
C LEU A 8 -7.18 -13.24 -45.47
N ALA A 9 -7.87 -12.33 -44.78
CA ALA A 9 -7.57 -10.90 -44.81
C ALA A 9 -6.22 -10.57 -44.17
N GLU A 10 -5.92 -11.14 -43.01
CA GLU A 10 -4.63 -11.00 -42.31
C GLU A 10 -3.48 -11.51 -43.19
N PHE A 11 -3.62 -12.69 -43.83
CA PHE A 11 -2.64 -13.23 -44.76
C PHE A 11 -2.38 -12.33 -45.98
N ARG A 12 -3.43 -11.79 -46.61
CA ARG A 12 -3.28 -10.86 -47.74
C ARG A 12 -2.58 -9.56 -47.34
N LEU A 13 -2.88 -9.05 -46.14
CA LEU A 13 -2.22 -7.86 -45.60
C LEU A 13 -0.71 -8.08 -45.43
N ASP A 14 -0.29 -9.25 -44.95
CA ASP A 14 1.11 -9.60 -44.77
C ASP A 14 1.85 -9.71 -46.13
N GLU A 15 1.24 -10.32 -47.13
CA GLU A 15 1.82 -10.44 -48.48
C GLU A 15 1.90 -9.09 -49.22
N LEU A 16 0.92 -8.19 -49.02
CA LEU A 16 0.94 -6.82 -49.51
C LEU A 16 2.03 -5.99 -48.81
N ALA A 17 2.15 -6.09 -47.49
CA ALA A 17 3.21 -5.45 -46.71
C ALA A 17 4.60 -5.94 -47.13
N ALA A 18 4.73 -7.23 -47.50
CA ALA A 18 5.96 -7.83 -48.00
C ALA A 18 6.26 -7.50 -49.49
N GLY A 19 5.36 -6.81 -50.19
CA GLY A 19 5.54 -6.41 -51.59
C GLY A 19 5.51 -7.55 -52.61
N LYS A 20 4.86 -8.68 -52.28
CA LYS A 20 4.82 -9.88 -53.15
C LYS A 20 3.63 -9.91 -54.11
N LEU A 21 2.56 -9.17 -53.81
CA LEU A 21 1.35 -9.02 -54.65
C LEU A 21 1.41 -7.73 -55.49
N ILE A 22 2.26 -7.67 -56.53
CA ILE A 22 2.43 -6.45 -57.35
C ILE A 22 1.69 -6.52 -58.70
N THR A 23 1.29 -7.70 -59.17
CA THR A 23 0.88 -7.88 -60.57
C THR A 23 -0.50 -7.34 -60.93
N GLN A 24 -1.42 -7.16 -59.96
CA GLN A 24 -2.69 -6.42 -60.11
C GLN A 24 -3.06 -5.82 -58.74
N MET A 25 -2.76 -4.54 -58.52
CA MET A 25 -3.14 -3.83 -57.30
C MET A 25 -4.42 -3.03 -57.53
N ASP A 26 -5.45 -3.36 -56.76
CA ASP A 26 -6.76 -2.73 -56.85
C ASP A 26 -6.81 -1.44 -56.00
N GLU A 27 -7.87 -0.64 -56.12
CA GLU A 27 -8.01 0.61 -55.36
C GLU A 27 -8.04 0.38 -53.84
N THR A 28 -8.56 -0.78 -53.42
CA THR A 28 -8.56 -1.25 -52.03
C THR A 28 -7.15 -1.52 -51.52
N ASP A 29 -6.32 -2.24 -52.28
CA ASP A 29 -4.92 -2.53 -51.93
C ASP A 29 -4.11 -1.25 -51.72
N ARG A 30 -4.31 -0.24 -52.58
CA ARG A 30 -3.67 1.08 -52.43
C ARG A 30 -4.12 1.81 -51.18
N THR A 31 -5.37 1.64 -50.77
CA THR A 31 -5.92 2.25 -49.56
C THR A 31 -5.38 1.55 -48.32
N VAL A 32 -5.31 0.23 -48.34
CA VAL A 32 -4.69 -0.62 -47.31
C VAL A 32 -3.22 -0.27 -47.11
N LEU A 33 -2.43 -0.14 -48.19
CA LEU A 33 -1.02 0.26 -48.08
C LEU A 33 -0.85 1.65 -47.44
N LYS A 34 -1.73 2.61 -47.76
CA LYS A 34 -1.72 3.93 -47.10
C LYS A 34 -2.04 3.83 -45.61
N LEU A 35 -2.94 2.92 -45.19
CA LEU A 35 -3.23 2.67 -43.78
C LEU A 35 -2.02 2.04 -43.07
N LEU A 36 -1.34 1.08 -43.71
CA LEU A 36 -0.12 0.47 -43.19
C LEU A 36 1.02 1.48 -43.06
N GLU A 37 1.19 2.36 -44.05
CA GLU A 37 2.16 3.45 -43.99
C GLU A 37 1.87 4.40 -42.82
N ARG A 38 0.61 4.84 -42.66
CA ARG A 38 0.20 5.65 -41.50
C ARG A 38 0.43 4.95 -40.18
N ARG A 39 0.17 3.63 -40.12
CA ARG A 39 0.44 2.82 -38.92
C ARG A 39 1.93 2.79 -38.60
N SER A 40 2.79 2.63 -39.59
CA SER A 40 4.25 2.65 -39.39
C SER A 40 4.73 4.01 -38.87
N GLN A 41 4.18 5.12 -39.38
CA GLN A 41 4.49 6.47 -38.91
C GLN A 41 4.00 6.70 -37.48
N ALA A 42 2.78 6.26 -37.16
CA ALA A 42 2.22 6.35 -35.81
C ALA A 42 3.04 5.54 -34.80
N LEU A 43 3.49 4.33 -35.18
CA LEU A 43 4.40 3.51 -34.37
C LEU A 43 5.74 4.20 -34.10
N ALA A 44 6.36 4.79 -35.13
CA ALA A 44 7.62 5.51 -34.97
C ALA A 44 7.46 6.74 -34.05
N GLN A 45 6.35 7.47 -34.15
CA GLN A 45 6.04 8.58 -33.24
C GLN A 45 5.83 8.09 -31.81
N LEU A 46 5.08 7.00 -31.63
CA LEU A 46 4.84 6.39 -30.32
C LEU A 46 6.14 5.94 -29.66
N GLU A 47 7.07 5.34 -30.41
CA GLU A 47 8.39 4.96 -29.90
C GLU A 47 9.19 6.19 -29.42
N GLN A 48 9.17 7.29 -30.17
CA GLN A 48 9.80 8.55 -29.75
C GLN A 48 9.16 9.11 -28.48
N GLU A 49 7.83 9.06 -28.35
CA GLU A 49 7.14 9.51 -27.13
C GLU A 49 7.49 8.66 -25.91
N ILE A 50 7.65 7.34 -26.10
CA ILE A 50 8.09 6.41 -25.06
C ILE A 50 9.51 6.76 -24.59
N GLU A 51 10.44 6.99 -25.51
CA GLU A 51 11.81 7.39 -25.19
C GLU A 51 11.87 8.74 -24.45
N GLN A 52 11.10 9.73 -24.91
CA GLN A 52 10.99 11.04 -24.26
C GLN A 52 10.39 10.93 -22.85
N SER A 53 9.37 10.09 -22.68
CA SER A 53 8.75 9.85 -21.38
C SER A 53 9.75 9.20 -20.40
N GLN A 54 10.55 8.23 -20.85
CA GLN A 54 11.62 7.63 -20.04
C GLN A 54 12.69 8.64 -19.64
N ALA A 55 13.13 9.51 -20.56
CA ALA A 55 14.08 10.57 -20.25
C ALA A 55 13.51 11.55 -19.21
N THR A 56 12.24 11.94 -19.37
CA THR A 56 11.54 12.82 -18.43
C THR A 56 11.42 12.19 -17.04
N GLN A 57 11.07 10.90 -16.95
CA GLN A 57 11.05 10.17 -15.67
C GLN A 57 12.42 10.18 -15.01
N ALA A 58 13.50 9.88 -15.75
CA ALA A 58 14.85 9.89 -15.20
C ALA A 58 15.26 11.27 -14.65
N GLU A 59 14.90 12.36 -15.34
CA GLU A 59 15.13 13.72 -14.87
C GLU A 59 14.35 14.05 -13.59
N LEU A 60 13.05 13.74 -13.57
CA LEU A 60 12.20 13.94 -12.39
C LEU A 60 12.70 13.15 -11.19
N GLU A 61 13.17 11.92 -11.41
CA GLU A 61 13.74 11.08 -10.36
C GLU A 61 15.04 11.63 -9.80
N GLN A 62 15.91 12.19 -10.65
CA GLN A 62 17.10 12.87 -10.19
C GLN A 62 16.76 14.13 -9.39
N GLU A 63 15.81 14.93 -9.85
CA GLU A 63 15.30 16.11 -9.14
C GLU A 63 14.80 15.70 -7.75
N ARG A 64 13.88 14.74 -7.69
CA ARG A 64 13.33 14.20 -6.44
C ARG A 64 14.42 13.65 -5.52
N SER A 65 15.40 12.94 -6.06
CA SER A 65 16.51 12.39 -5.26
C SER A 65 17.36 13.49 -4.61
N ARG A 66 17.56 14.63 -5.28
CA ARG A 66 18.25 15.79 -4.70
C ARG A 66 17.43 16.40 -3.55
N VAL A 67 16.12 16.56 -3.75
CA VAL A 67 15.20 17.07 -2.72
C VAL A 67 15.14 16.13 -1.51
N ALA A 68 15.06 14.81 -1.74
CA ALA A 68 15.04 13.80 -0.69
C ALA A 68 16.34 13.80 0.15
N ARG A 69 17.51 13.92 -0.49
CA ARG A 69 18.79 14.08 0.24
C ARG A 69 18.79 15.35 1.08
N ARG A 70 18.28 16.46 0.54
CA ARG A 70 18.20 17.72 1.30
C ARG A 70 17.30 17.59 2.53
N ARG A 71 16.17 16.87 2.40
CA ARG A 71 15.29 16.54 3.53
C ARG A 71 16.05 15.75 4.60
N ASP A 72 16.78 14.73 4.18
CA ASP A 72 17.48 13.82 5.10
C ASP A 72 18.66 14.52 5.81
N GLU A 73 19.37 15.42 5.11
CA GLU A 73 20.36 16.32 5.71
C GLU A 73 19.75 17.22 6.78
N LEU A 74 18.61 17.86 6.49
CA LEU A 74 17.93 18.74 7.44
C LEU A 74 17.43 17.95 8.66
N LEU A 75 16.85 16.76 8.46
CA LEU A 75 16.45 15.88 9.56
C LEU A 75 17.63 15.52 10.46
N LYS A 76 18.78 15.19 9.85
CA LYS A 76 20.01 14.92 10.59
C LYS A 76 20.49 16.16 11.36
N GLN A 77 20.54 17.33 10.74
CA GLN A 77 20.97 18.58 11.38
C GLN A 77 20.09 18.92 12.59
N ILE A 78 18.77 18.79 12.44
CA ILE A 78 17.79 19.00 13.50
C ILE A 78 17.99 18.01 14.65
N ASP A 79 18.16 16.71 14.37
CA ASP A 79 18.39 15.69 15.41
C ASP A 79 19.74 15.86 16.13
N GLU A 80 20.79 16.26 15.40
CA GLU A 80 22.12 16.53 15.98
C GLU A 80 22.07 17.75 16.90
N ALA A 81 21.51 18.87 16.46
CA ALA A 81 21.37 20.08 17.28
C ALA A 81 20.49 19.82 18.52
N ALA A 82 19.42 19.03 18.37
CA ALA A 82 18.57 18.65 19.48
C ALA A 82 19.26 17.78 20.51
N ALA A 83 20.11 16.84 20.06
CA ALA A 83 20.89 16.00 20.94
C ALA A 83 21.87 16.82 21.78
N GLU A 84 22.51 17.82 21.16
CA GLU A 84 23.39 18.77 21.86
C GLU A 84 22.63 19.57 22.94
N ILE A 85 21.47 20.16 22.59
CA ILE A 85 20.62 20.89 23.54
C ILE A 85 20.16 19.98 24.68
N LYS A 86 19.77 18.73 24.38
CA LYS A 86 19.41 17.76 25.41
C LYS A 86 20.57 17.49 26.37
N GLU A 87 21.79 17.35 25.86
CA GLU A 87 22.98 17.14 26.69
C GLU A 87 23.23 18.35 27.60
N GLU A 88 23.08 19.57 27.07
CA GLU A 88 23.21 20.80 27.85
C GLU A 88 22.13 20.93 28.93
N LEU A 89 20.86 20.67 28.60
CA LEU A 89 19.77 20.59 29.57
C LEU A 89 20.06 19.55 30.65
N GLY A 90 20.59 18.39 30.26
CA GLY A 90 21.01 17.33 31.16
C GLY A 90 22.10 17.74 32.16
N ARG A 91 22.80 18.87 31.97
CA ARG A 91 23.75 19.43 32.95
C ARG A 91 23.09 20.38 33.95
N GLN A 92 21.86 20.83 33.69
CA GLN A 92 21.11 21.75 34.54
C GLN A 92 20.39 20.97 35.66
N GLU A 93 20.55 21.41 36.91
CA GLU A 93 19.90 20.77 38.06
C GLU A 93 18.36 20.86 37.98
N ALA A 94 17.83 21.97 37.46
CA ALA A 94 16.40 22.17 37.28
C ALA A 94 15.78 21.13 36.34
N TYR A 95 16.46 20.81 35.22
CA TYR A 95 16.01 19.81 34.26
C TYR A 95 16.02 18.41 34.87
N ARG A 96 17.11 18.02 35.54
CA ARG A 96 17.22 16.70 36.21
C ARG A 96 16.10 16.48 37.23
N LYS A 97 15.78 17.51 38.03
CA LYS A 97 14.67 17.46 38.99
C LYS A 97 13.31 17.25 38.32
N LEU A 98 13.08 17.88 37.17
CA LEU A 98 11.85 17.67 36.40
C LEU A 98 11.80 16.27 35.78
N GLU A 99 12.92 15.78 35.24
CA GLU A 99 13.04 14.43 34.67
C GLU A 99 12.79 13.34 35.72
N GLU A 100 13.44 13.44 36.89
CA GLU A 100 13.23 12.54 38.01
C GLU A 100 11.77 12.54 38.49
N LYS A 101 11.18 13.73 38.65
CA LYS A 101 9.79 13.88 39.08
C LYS A 101 8.82 13.27 38.06
N ALA A 102 9.02 13.52 36.76
CA ALA A 102 8.20 12.93 35.72
C ALA A 102 8.31 11.39 35.75
N ALA A 103 9.53 10.85 35.85
CA ALA A 103 9.75 9.41 35.93
C ALA A 103 9.11 8.76 37.17
N GLU A 104 9.17 9.42 38.33
CA GLU A 104 8.52 8.94 39.55
C GLU A 104 7.00 8.94 39.44
N GLU A 105 6.39 10.04 39.00
CA GLU A 105 4.93 10.13 38.91
C GLU A 105 4.39 9.19 37.83
N SER A 106 5.08 9.02 36.70
CA SER A 106 4.71 8.02 35.68
C SER A 106 4.76 6.59 36.23
N LYS A 107 5.81 6.22 36.98
CA LYS A 107 5.89 4.91 37.65
C LYS A 107 4.77 4.71 38.68
N ARG A 108 4.39 5.77 39.42
CA ARG A 108 3.27 5.72 40.38
C ARG A 108 1.94 5.54 39.68
N ALA A 109 1.71 6.26 38.58
CA ALA A 109 0.52 6.12 37.75
C ALA A 109 0.40 4.71 37.17
N GLU A 110 1.47 4.17 36.58
CA GLU A 110 1.48 2.81 36.02
C GLU A 110 1.16 1.74 37.10
N ARG A 111 1.77 1.87 38.28
CA ARG A 111 1.49 0.97 39.42
C ARG A 111 0.04 1.09 39.90
N ALA A 112 -0.50 2.31 39.95
CA ALA A 112 -1.89 2.54 40.35
C ALA A 112 -2.87 1.96 39.32
N GLN A 113 -2.59 2.12 38.03
CA GLN A 113 -3.38 1.55 36.93
C GLN A 113 -3.37 0.02 36.96
N LYS A 114 -2.18 -0.60 37.14
CA LYS A 114 -2.06 -2.06 37.30
C LYS A 114 -2.87 -2.58 38.50
N LYS A 115 -2.83 -1.87 39.63
CA LYS A 115 -3.63 -2.23 40.82
C LYS A 115 -5.13 -2.07 40.59
N ALA A 116 -5.56 -1.00 39.91
CA ALA A 116 -6.96 -0.80 39.56
C ALA A 116 -7.47 -1.90 38.62
N ALA A 117 -6.73 -2.19 37.55
CA ALA A 117 -7.07 -3.25 36.60
C ALA A 117 -7.12 -4.63 37.26
N GLN A 118 -6.17 -4.94 38.15
CA GLN A 118 -6.21 -6.18 38.93
C GLN A 118 -7.44 -6.25 39.84
N ALA A 119 -7.78 -5.16 40.52
CA ALA A 119 -8.96 -5.12 41.39
C ALA A 119 -10.27 -5.25 40.61
N GLU A 120 -10.36 -4.70 39.40
CA GLU A 120 -11.49 -4.86 38.49
C GLU A 120 -11.62 -6.33 38.02
N ALA A 121 -10.51 -6.96 37.64
CA ALA A 121 -10.49 -8.37 37.29
C ALA A 121 -10.90 -9.27 38.48
N ASP A 122 -10.35 -8.99 39.66
CA ASP A 122 -10.70 -9.69 40.90
C ASP A 122 -12.20 -9.54 41.23
N ARG A 123 -12.79 -8.36 40.99
CA ARG A 123 -14.25 -8.14 41.16
C ARG A 123 -15.07 -8.97 40.18
N GLU A 124 -14.61 -9.11 38.95
CA GLU A 124 -15.30 -9.93 37.97
C GLU A 124 -15.21 -11.41 38.33
N GLU A 125 -14.02 -11.92 38.68
CA GLU A 125 -13.81 -13.33 38.99
C GLU A 125 -14.40 -13.74 40.34
N LYS A 126 -14.01 -13.05 41.42
CA LYS A 126 -14.46 -13.35 42.79
C LYS A 126 -15.90 -12.91 43.06
N GLY A 127 -16.46 -12.07 42.18
CA GLY A 127 -17.84 -11.61 42.28
C GLY A 127 -18.86 -12.57 41.68
N LYS A 128 -18.44 -13.50 40.81
CA LYS A 128 -19.36 -14.47 40.17
C LYS A 128 -20.15 -15.32 41.18
N PRO A 129 -19.53 -15.95 42.20
CA PRO A 129 -20.27 -16.79 43.14
C PRO A 129 -21.38 -16.02 43.88
N TYR A 130 -21.15 -14.74 44.21
CA TYR A 130 -22.14 -13.88 44.83
C TYR A 130 -23.27 -13.47 43.88
N ARG A 131 -22.96 -13.23 42.60
CA ARG A 131 -23.95 -12.83 41.57
C ARG A 131 -24.81 -14.01 41.11
N GLU A 132 -24.25 -15.21 41.11
CA GLU A 132 -24.92 -16.45 40.71
C GLU A 132 -25.79 -17.02 41.83
N ASP A 133 -25.53 -16.70 43.10
CA ASP A 133 -26.39 -17.08 44.23
C ASP A 133 -27.69 -16.24 44.25
N PRO A 134 -28.87 -16.85 43.99
CA PRO A 134 -30.13 -16.13 43.96
C PRO A 134 -30.58 -15.64 45.34
N LEU A 135 -30.27 -16.36 46.42
CA LEU A 135 -30.64 -16.00 47.79
C LEU A 135 -29.81 -14.82 48.29
N PHE A 136 -28.52 -14.83 47.97
CA PHE A 136 -27.63 -13.70 48.25
C PHE A 136 -28.09 -12.43 47.51
N MET A 137 -28.30 -12.53 46.19
CA MET A 137 -28.73 -11.38 45.38
C MET A 137 -30.11 -10.88 45.75
N TYR A 138 -31.02 -11.75 46.21
CA TYR A 138 -32.32 -11.36 46.74
C TYR A 138 -32.19 -10.44 47.97
N LEU A 139 -31.42 -10.88 48.98
CA LEU A 139 -31.21 -10.07 50.20
C LEU A 139 -30.41 -8.79 49.91
N TRP A 140 -29.45 -8.86 48.98
CA TRP A 140 -28.67 -7.70 48.51
C TRP A 140 -29.55 -6.64 47.84
N LYS A 141 -30.40 -7.04 46.87
CA LYS A 141 -31.31 -6.12 46.18
C LYS A 141 -32.33 -5.47 47.12
N ARG A 142 -32.78 -6.20 48.15
CA ARG A 142 -33.68 -5.67 49.19
C ARG A 142 -32.97 -4.78 50.21
N ARG A 143 -31.65 -4.60 50.09
CA ARG A 143 -30.82 -3.82 51.03
C ARG A 143 -30.93 -4.34 52.48
N TYR A 144 -31.08 -5.65 52.66
CA TYR A 144 -31.16 -6.26 53.99
C TYR A 144 -29.89 -5.95 54.81
N LEU A 145 -30.06 -5.68 56.11
CA LEU A 145 -29.01 -5.18 57.04
C LEU A 145 -28.48 -3.76 56.75
N THR A 146 -29.19 -2.93 55.98
CA THR A 146 -28.88 -1.49 55.85
C THR A 146 -30.03 -0.63 56.40
N PRO A 147 -29.77 0.67 56.69
CA PRO A 147 -30.82 1.61 57.11
C PRO A 147 -31.96 1.75 56.10
N ASP A 148 -31.71 1.45 54.82
CA ASP A 148 -32.67 1.57 53.72
C ASP A 148 -33.58 0.33 53.56
N TYR A 149 -33.49 -0.65 54.46
CA TYR A 149 -34.29 -1.87 54.36
C TYR A 149 -35.78 -1.60 54.66
N SER A 150 -36.64 -1.80 53.66
CA SER A 150 -38.07 -1.47 53.71
C SER A 150 -39.02 -2.65 53.97
N GLY A 151 -38.52 -3.79 54.48
CA GLY A 151 -39.37 -4.96 54.75
C GLY A 151 -40.15 -4.89 56.07
N GLY A 152 -41.44 -5.28 56.02
CA GLY A 152 -42.32 -5.43 57.19
C GLY A 152 -41.98 -6.64 58.07
N GLY A 153 -42.62 -6.75 59.24
CA GLY A 153 -42.25 -7.70 60.31
C GLY A 153 -42.11 -9.17 59.90
N LEU A 154 -43.09 -9.73 59.17
CA LEU A 154 -43.04 -11.12 58.69
C LEU A 154 -41.93 -11.32 57.65
N THR A 155 -41.77 -10.39 56.71
CA THR A 155 -40.71 -10.47 55.70
C THR A 155 -39.32 -10.35 56.31
N ARG A 156 -39.14 -9.54 57.36
CA ARG A 156 -37.87 -9.40 58.08
C ARG A 156 -37.47 -10.69 58.81
N MET A 157 -38.44 -11.44 59.32
CA MET A 157 -38.19 -12.73 59.97
C MET A 157 -37.74 -13.80 58.97
N LEU A 158 -38.40 -13.89 57.82
CA LEU A 158 -38.00 -14.80 56.73
C LEU A 158 -36.64 -14.43 56.15
N ASP A 159 -36.42 -13.13 55.87
CA ASP A 159 -35.14 -12.63 55.38
C ASP A 159 -34.00 -12.90 56.38
N GLY A 160 -34.29 -12.84 57.69
CA GLY A 160 -33.33 -13.16 58.76
C GLY A 160 -33.00 -14.65 58.88
N TRP A 161 -33.95 -15.52 58.58
CA TRP A 161 -33.71 -16.96 58.50
C TRP A 161 -32.83 -17.31 57.29
N VAL A 162 -33.15 -16.77 56.11
CA VAL A 162 -32.34 -16.93 54.89
C VAL A 162 -30.94 -16.35 55.10
N ALA A 163 -30.82 -15.18 55.74
CA ALA A 163 -29.54 -14.53 56.01
C ALA A 163 -28.61 -15.35 56.91
N LYS A 164 -29.15 -16.07 57.91
CA LYS A 164 -28.36 -16.97 58.75
C LYS A 164 -27.90 -18.21 57.98
N MET A 165 -28.75 -18.74 57.10
CA MET A 165 -28.45 -19.95 56.32
C MET A 165 -27.27 -19.76 55.35
N ILE A 166 -27.17 -18.58 54.72
CA ILE A 166 -26.11 -18.28 53.74
C ILE A 166 -24.95 -17.44 54.32
N ASN A 167 -24.91 -17.25 55.64
CA ASN A 167 -23.97 -16.35 56.32
C ASN A 167 -23.89 -14.95 55.66
N TYR A 168 -25.08 -14.37 55.39
CA TYR A 168 -25.23 -13.17 54.57
C TYR A 168 -24.48 -11.95 55.13
N ALA A 169 -24.35 -11.81 56.46
CA ALA A 169 -23.68 -10.65 57.06
C ALA A 169 -22.20 -10.54 56.62
N GLU A 170 -21.47 -11.66 56.64
CA GLU A 170 -20.07 -11.73 56.21
C GLU A 170 -19.95 -11.62 54.68
N ALA A 171 -20.77 -12.40 53.96
CA ALA A 171 -20.82 -12.38 52.50
C ALA A 171 -21.13 -10.99 51.94
N ARG A 172 -22.04 -10.24 52.57
CA ARG A 172 -22.41 -8.87 52.20
C ARG A 172 -21.24 -7.91 52.38
N SER A 173 -20.49 -8.02 53.47
CA SER A 173 -19.31 -7.18 53.73
C SER A 173 -18.22 -7.42 52.67
N ASN A 174 -17.91 -8.69 52.40
CA ASN A 174 -16.92 -9.10 51.42
C ASN A 174 -17.30 -8.65 50.00
N TYR A 175 -18.56 -8.85 49.60
CA TYR A 175 -19.07 -8.41 48.31
C TYR A 175 -19.08 -6.88 48.18
N TYR A 176 -19.50 -6.15 49.22
CA TYR A 176 -19.47 -4.69 49.25
C TYR A 176 -18.04 -4.15 49.04
N MET A 177 -17.07 -4.68 49.78
CA MET A 177 -15.65 -4.34 49.60
C MET A 177 -15.16 -4.66 48.18
N LEU A 178 -15.53 -5.83 47.65
CA LEU A 178 -15.18 -6.26 46.30
C LEU A 178 -15.76 -5.34 45.20
N THR A 179 -16.90 -4.70 45.47
CA THR A 179 -17.52 -3.75 44.53
C THR A 179 -17.01 -2.31 44.67
N GLU A 180 -16.73 -1.83 45.88
CA GLU A 180 -16.31 -0.44 46.12
C GLU A 180 -14.79 -0.22 45.96
N LEU A 181 -13.97 -1.19 46.34
CA LEU A 181 -12.51 -1.05 46.30
C LEU A 181 -11.98 -0.79 44.87
N PRO A 182 -12.45 -1.47 43.81
CA PRO A 182 -12.02 -1.19 42.44
C PRO A 182 -12.35 0.24 42.00
N LEU A 183 -13.53 0.76 42.37
CA LEU A 183 -13.94 2.13 42.02
C LEU A 183 -12.97 3.16 42.63
N ARG A 184 -12.65 3.04 43.92
CA ARG A 184 -11.70 3.95 44.58
C ARG A 184 -10.29 3.81 44.03
N LEU A 185 -9.86 2.59 43.70
CA LEU A 185 -8.56 2.35 43.08
C LEU A 185 -8.49 2.94 41.68
N ARG A 186 -9.58 2.88 40.90
CA ARG A 186 -9.69 3.50 39.59
C ARG A 186 -9.63 5.02 39.69
N GLU A 187 -10.41 5.63 40.57
CA GLU A 187 -10.33 7.08 40.83
C GLU A 187 -8.92 7.52 41.28
N HIS A 188 -8.26 6.72 42.12
CA HIS A 188 -6.88 6.99 42.52
C HIS A 188 -5.92 6.86 41.33
N ALA A 189 -6.07 5.83 40.50
CA ALA A 189 -5.27 5.66 39.29
C ALA A 189 -5.43 6.86 38.34
N ASP A 190 -6.66 7.31 38.10
CA ASP A 190 -6.95 8.46 37.23
C ASP A 190 -6.33 9.76 37.80
N ARG A 191 -6.34 9.94 39.13
CA ARG A 191 -5.65 11.06 39.78
C ARG A 191 -4.13 10.99 39.57
N GLN A 192 -3.53 9.82 39.75
CA GLN A 192 -2.10 9.63 39.54
C GLN A 192 -1.71 9.83 38.07
N GLU A 193 -2.54 9.38 37.13
CA GLU A 193 -2.34 9.60 35.70
C GLU A 193 -2.33 11.09 35.35
N ARG A 194 -3.28 11.87 35.90
CA ARG A 194 -3.28 13.34 35.71
C ARG A 194 -2.03 14.01 36.28
N LEU A 195 -1.56 13.58 37.46
CA LEU A 195 -0.33 14.11 38.07
C LEU A 195 0.91 13.76 37.24
N ALA A 196 1.00 12.53 36.75
CA ALA A 196 2.05 12.10 35.84
C ALA A 196 2.03 12.90 34.54
N ALA A 197 0.86 13.08 33.93
CA ALA A 197 0.69 13.88 32.72
C ALA A 197 1.14 15.33 32.93
N GLN A 198 0.77 15.96 34.05
CA GLN A 198 1.23 17.32 34.40
C GLN A 198 2.74 17.39 34.61
N ALA A 199 3.35 16.39 35.25
CA ALA A 199 4.79 16.35 35.47
C ALA A 199 5.55 16.21 34.15
N VAL A 200 5.11 15.31 33.28
CA VAL A 200 5.65 15.14 31.93
C VAL A 200 5.47 16.42 31.11
N GLN A 201 4.29 17.04 31.16
CA GLN A 201 4.03 18.29 30.43
C GLN A 201 5.01 19.40 30.81
N LYS A 202 5.29 19.60 32.11
CA LYS A 202 6.27 20.60 32.55
C LYS A 202 7.69 20.32 32.05
N LEU A 203 8.08 19.05 32.01
CA LEU A 203 9.35 18.64 31.41
C LEU A 203 9.37 19.00 29.91
N ARG A 204 8.29 18.68 29.17
CA ARG A 204 8.17 18.98 27.74
C ARG A 204 8.17 20.47 27.44
N GLU A 205 7.53 21.29 28.27
CA GLU A 205 7.53 22.75 28.13
C GLU A 205 8.95 23.32 28.23
N MET A 206 9.76 22.83 29.17
CA MET A 206 11.17 23.24 29.30
C MET A 206 12.00 22.80 28.09
N GLU A 207 11.82 21.56 27.62
CA GLU A 207 12.50 21.06 26.43
C GLU A 207 12.10 21.82 25.16
N ALA A 208 10.80 22.10 24.99
CA ALA A 208 10.28 22.84 23.86
C ALA A 208 10.86 24.27 23.82
N ALA A 209 10.85 24.97 24.96
CA ALA A 209 11.46 26.29 25.07
C ALA A 209 12.97 26.28 24.74
N ALA A 210 13.68 25.22 25.11
CA ALA A 210 15.11 25.08 24.77
C ALA A 210 15.34 24.83 23.27
N LEU A 211 14.36 24.27 22.56
CA LEU A 211 14.42 24.00 21.13
C LEU A 211 13.99 25.20 20.27
N GLU A 212 13.47 26.27 20.86
CA GLU A 212 13.10 27.53 20.19
C GLU A 212 14.32 28.41 19.87
N VAL A 213 15.42 27.79 19.46
CA VAL A 213 16.62 28.49 18.98
C VAL A 213 16.52 28.73 17.48
N GLU A 214 16.98 29.91 17.04
CA GLU A 214 16.89 30.37 15.64
C GLU A 214 17.39 29.35 14.59
N PRO A 215 18.49 28.60 14.81
CA PRO A 215 18.92 27.60 13.83
C PRO A 215 17.91 26.46 13.65
N ILE A 216 17.38 25.91 14.75
CA ILE A 216 16.44 24.77 14.71
C ILE A 216 15.09 25.21 14.12
N THR A 217 14.61 26.40 14.48
CA THR A 217 13.33 26.90 13.94
C THR A 217 13.41 27.14 12.44
N LYS A 218 14.51 27.74 11.95
CA LYS A 218 14.76 27.90 10.51
C LYS A 218 14.87 26.56 9.78
N ASP A 219 15.60 25.60 10.33
CA ASP A 219 15.75 24.28 9.71
C ASP A 219 14.41 23.53 9.66
N LYS A 220 13.55 23.67 10.67
CA LYS A 220 12.19 23.11 10.67
C LYS A 220 11.30 23.74 9.59
N GLU A 221 11.34 25.05 9.41
CA GLU A 221 10.61 25.74 8.35
C GLU A 221 11.09 25.31 6.96
N LEU A 222 12.42 25.24 6.77
CA LEU A 222 13.04 24.74 5.54
C LEU A 222 12.64 23.28 5.27
N LEU A 223 12.63 22.43 6.30
CA LEU A 223 12.21 21.04 6.18
C LEU A 223 10.77 20.94 5.68
N GLN A 224 9.84 21.75 6.21
CA GLN A 224 8.46 21.80 5.73
C GLN A 224 8.39 22.20 4.25
N SER A 225 9.16 23.20 3.83
CA SER A 225 9.20 23.58 2.40
C SER A 225 9.75 22.47 1.52
N VAL A 226 10.81 21.79 1.96
CA VAL A 226 11.44 20.68 1.22
C VAL A 226 10.51 19.48 1.14
N GLN A 227 9.77 19.18 2.21
CA GLN A 227 8.74 18.13 2.20
C GLN A 227 7.62 18.43 1.22
N LYS A 228 7.17 19.69 1.15
CA LYS A 228 6.18 20.12 0.16
C LYS A 228 6.73 19.97 -1.27
N SER A 229 7.96 20.42 -1.53
CA SER A 229 8.60 20.21 -2.83
C SER A 229 8.74 18.73 -3.18
N LEU A 230 8.99 17.86 -2.20
CA LEU A 230 9.07 16.42 -2.42
C LEU A 230 7.70 15.84 -2.86
N GLN A 231 6.61 16.27 -2.23
CA GLN A 231 5.24 15.88 -2.61
C GLN A 231 4.87 16.37 -4.02
N GLU A 232 5.29 17.59 -4.38
CA GLU A 232 5.12 18.13 -5.73
C GLU A 232 5.91 17.31 -6.77
N SER A 233 7.17 16.97 -6.48
CA SER A 233 7.97 16.09 -7.34
C SER A 233 7.36 14.69 -7.48
N GLU A 234 6.84 14.12 -6.39
CA GLU A 234 6.16 12.81 -6.41
C GLU A 234 4.89 12.84 -7.28
N SER A 235 4.12 13.93 -7.22
CA SER A 235 2.92 14.09 -8.05
C SER A 235 3.28 14.16 -9.54
N ARG A 236 4.32 14.91 -9.90
CA ARG A 236 4.84 14.99 -11.29
C ARG A 236 5.33 13.64 -11.80
N ILE A 237 6.04 12.87 -10.96
CA ILE A 237 6.47 11.51 -11.29
C ILE A 237 5.27 10.60 -11.52
N GLU A 238 4.27 10.63 -10.65
CA GLU A 238 3.09 9.76 -10.78
C GLU A 238 2.27 10.06 -12.04
N GLU A 239 2.19 11.33 -12.45
CA GLU A 239 1.57 11.75 -13.72
C GLU A 239 2.35 11.22 -14.93
N GLU A 240 3.67 11.35 -14.93
CA GLU A 240 4.51 10.85 -16.04
C GLU A 240 4.56 9.31 -16.08
N GLU A 241 4.53 8.62 -14.93
CA GLU A 241 4.42 7.16 -14.86
C GLU A 241 3.07 6.67 -15.44
N LYS A 242 1.97 7.42 -15.21
CA LYS A 242 0.65 7.11 -15.83
C LYS A 242 0.68 7.34 -17.34
N ARG A 243 1.31 8.42 -17.80
CA ARG A 243 1.49 8.70 -19.23
C ARG A 243 2.27 7.57 -19.90
N TYR A 244 3.40 7.18 -19.33
CA TYR A 244 4.22 6.08 -19.84
C TYR A 244 3.46 4.75 -19.90
N ALA A 245 2.68 4.42 -18.87
CA ALA A 245 1.84 3.21 -18.85
C ALA A 245 0.81 3.21 -20.00
N SER A 246 0.20 4.36 -20.31
CA SER A 246 -0.72 4.52 -21.45
C SER A 246 0.01 4.32 -22.80
N LEU A 247 1.21 4.88 -22.95
CA LEU A 247 2.02 4.70 -24.16
C LEU A 247 2.39 3.21 -24.37
N LEU A 248 2.74 2.48 -23.31
CA LEU A 248 3.00 1.04 -23.39
C LEU A 248 1.76 0.23 -23.78
N GLU A 249 0.58 0.63 -23.32
CA GLU A 249 -0.69 0.00 -23.70
C GLU A 249 -1.00 0.23 -25.18
N GLN A 250 -0.80 1.46 -25.67
CA GLN A 250 -0.91 1.77 -27.10
C GLN A 250 0.08 0.95 -27.94
N ARG A 251 1.33 0.82 -27.49
CA ARG A 251 2.35 0.02 -28.19
C ARG A 251 1.94 -1.44 -28.28
N SER A 252 1.36 -1.99 -27.22
CA SER A 252 0.82 -3.34 -27.23
C SER A 252 -0.36 -3.47 -28.17
N ALA A 253 -1.27 -2.50 -28.21
CA ALA A 253 -2.42 -2.52 -29.11
C ALA A 253 -1.98 -2.54 -30.59
N HIS A 254 -0.91 -1.81 -30.93
CA HIS A 254 -0.28 -1.90 -32.25
C HIS A 254 0.37 -3.26 -32.49
N ALA A 255 1.13 -3.81 -31.53
CA ALA A 255 1.79 -5.11 -31.67
C ALA A 255 0.79 -6.26 -31.87
N SER A 256 -0.41 -6.19 -31.26
CA SER A 256 -1.47 -7.18 -31.44
C SER A 256 -2.40 -6.92 -32.64
N GLY A 257 -2.15 -5.87 -33.44
CA GLY A 257 -3.02 -5.50 -34.57
C GLY A 257 -4.43 -5.07 -34.14
N SER A 258 -4.62 -4.77 -32.85
CA SER A 258 -5.89 -4.31 -32.29
C SER A 258 -6.03 -2.78 -32.31
N ASP A 259 -5.01 -2.08 -32.79
CA ASP A 259 -5.07 -0.64 -33.06
C ASP A 259 -6.09 -0.31 -34.15
N GLU A 260 -6.52 0.95 -34.16
CA GLU A 260 -7.58 1.42 -35.04
C GLU A 260 -7.20 1.32 -36.53
N LEU A 261 -5.95 1.59 -36.89
CA LEU A 261 -5.49 1.53 -38.28
C LEU A 261 -5.42 0.08 -38.78
N SER A 262 -4.94 -0.85 -37.95
CA SER A 262 -5.00 -2.28 -38.25
C SER A 262 -6.42 -2.79 -38.39
N ARG A 263 -7.35 -2.37 -37.51
CA ARG A 263 -8.76 -2.75 -37.63
C ARG A 263 -9.38 -2.27 -38.93
N GLN A 264 -9.12 -1.02 -39.33
CA GLN A 264 -9.61 -0.47 -40.60
C GLN A 264 -9.04 -1.20 -41.82
N ALA A 265 -7.73 -1.53 -41.80
CA ALA A 265 -7.10 -2.28 -42.88
C ALA A 265 -7.68 -3.70 -43.00
N ILE A 266 -7.83 -4.41 -41.88
CA ILE A 266 -8.44 -5.75 -41.83
C ILE A 266 -9.91 -5.70 -42.30
N GLU A 267 -10.69 -4.71 -41.86
CA GLU A 267 -12.10 -4.58 -42.24
C GLU A 267 -12.26 -4.32 -43.74
N LEU A 268 -11.44 -3.44 -44.33
CA LEU A 268 -11.41 -3.20 -45.77
C LEU A 268 -11.10 -4.48 -46.53
N GLN A 269 -10.05 -5.21 -46.12
CA GLN A 269 -9.66 -6.46 -46.77
C GLN A 269 -10.74 -7.56 -46.62
N VAL A 270 -11.38 -7.67 -45.44
CA VAL A 270 -12.51 -8.59 -45.22
C VAL A 270 -13.70 -8.23 -46.10
N SER A 271 -13.99 -6.94 -46.28
CA SER A 271 -15.09 -6.47 -47.13
C SER A 271 -14.83 -6.81 -48.60
N GLU A 272 -13.58 -6.66 -49.05
CA GLU A 272 -13.14 -7.02 -50.38
C GLU A 272 -13.25 -8.53 -50.61
N ILE A 273 -12.68 -9.36 -49.73
CA ILE A 273 -12.75 -10.83 -49.85
C ILE A 273 -14.19 -11.35 -49.85
N LYS A 274 -15.09 -10.74 -49.07
CA LYS A 274 -16.52 -11.09 -49.08
C LYS A 274 -17.21 -10.77 -50.40
N ASN A 275 -16.80 -9.69 -51.06
CA ASN A 275 -17.36 -9.26 -52.35
C ASN A 275 -16.72 -10.03 -53.51
N ASP A 276 -15.43 -10.35 -53.40
CA ASP A 276 -14.60 -11.00 -54.40
C ASP A 276 -14.47 -12.52 -54.15
N SER A 277 -15.61 -13.18 -53.99
CA SER A 277 -15.84 -14.58 -54.36
C SER A 277 -14.74 -15.63 -54.04
N LEU A 278 -14.75 -16.17 -52.82
CA LEU A 278 -14.15 -17.49 -52.54
C LEU A 278 -14.63 -18.55 -53.54
N THR A 279 -15.85 -18.39 -54.07
CA THR A 279 -16.47 -19.22 -55.11
C THR A 279 -15.83 -19.10 -56.50
N ASN A 280 -15.32 -17.93 -56.92
CA ASN A 280 -14.70 -17.82 -58.26
C ASN A 280 -13.26 -18.31 -58.26
N LEU A 281 -12.52 -18.09 -57.17
CA LEU A 281 -11.16 -18.64 -56.98
C LEU A 281 -11.16 -20.18 -56.93
N TYR A 282 -12.12 -20.79 -56.22
CA TYR A 282 -12.26 -22.25 -56.16
C TYR A 282 -12.75 -22.88 -57.48
N MET A 283 -13.54 -22.14 -58.26
CA MET A 283 -13.98 -22.55 -59.61
C MET A 283 -12.86 -22.49 -60.64
N GLN A 284 -11.98 -21.49 -60.58
CA GLN A 284 -10.83 -21.38 -61.49
C GLN A 284 -9.76 -22.46 -61.22
N ALA A 285 -9.51 -22.80 -59.95
CA ALA A 285 -8.53 -23.83 -59.58
C ALA A 285 -8.99 -25.26 -59.95
N LYS A 286 -10.29 -25.54 -60.02
CA LYS A 286 -10.83 -26.86 -60.39
C LYS A 286 -10.93 -27.11 -61.91
N MET A 287 -10.67 -26.11 -62.75
CA MET A 287 -10.79 -26.24 -64.20
C MET A 287 -9.50 -26.65 -64.92
N THR A 288 -8.38 -26.74 -64.21
CA THR A 288 -7.12 -27.29 -64.73
C THR A 288 -6.93 -28.74 -64.26
N ASN A 289 -6.67 -29.64 -65.21
CA ASN A 289 -6.20 -31.01 -64.95
C ASN A 289 -4.71 -31.04 -65.29
N ASN A 290 -3.85 -30.38 -64.50
CA ASN A 290 -2.42 -30.31 -64.79
C ASN A 290 -1.59 -30.77 -63.56
N PRO A 291 -0.57 -31.62 -63.69
CA PRO A 291 0.31 -32.03 -62.57
C PRO A 291 1.00 -30.87 -61.81
N ASP A 292 1.03 -29.66 -62.38
CA ASP A 292 1.43 -28.43 -61.65
C ASP A 292 0.49 -28.12 -60.46
N ASP A 293 -0.76 -28.59 -60.50
CA ASP A 293 -1.75 -28.40 -59.44
C ASP A 293 -1.36 -29.19 -58.16
N ASP A 294 -0.74 -30.37 -58.29
CA ASP A 294 -0.26 -31.14 -57.13
C ASP A 294 0.91 -30.43 -56.43
N VAL A 295 1.79 -29.78 -57.20
CA VAL A 295 2.88 -28.95 -56.68
C VAL A 295 2.31 -27.73 -55.96
N ILE A 296 1.30 -27.07 -56.54
CA ILE A 296 0.62 -25.92 -55.92
C ILE A 296 -0.07 -26.34 -54.61
N VAL A 297 -0.79 -27.47 -54.59
CA VAL A 297 -1.45 -27.98 -53.37
C VAL A 297 -0.43 -28.34 -52.29
N SER A 298 0.72 -28.93 -52.65
CA SER A 298 1.81 -29.21 -51.70
C SER A 298 2.37 -27.92 -51.11
N ARG A 299 2.57 -26.89 -51.95
CA ARG A 299 3.06 -25.58 -51.52
C ARG A 299 2.06 -24.84 -50.64
N ILE A 300 0.75 -24.94 -50.94
CA ILE A 300 -0.31 -24.40 -50.09
C ILE A 300 -0.28 -25.08 -48.72
N ARG A 301 -0.08 -26.40 -48.66
CA ARG A 301 0.03 -27.12 -47.38
C ARG A 301 1.26 -26.69 -46.59
N GLU A 302 2.42 -26.56 -47.23
CA GLU A 302 3.65 -26.04 -46.59
C GLU A 302 3.42 -24.63 -46.04
N LEU A 303 2.79 -23.74 -46.82
CA LEU A 303 2.48 -22.38 -46.38
C LEU A 303 1.46 -22.36 -45.22
N GLN A 304 0.49 -23.28 -45.20
CA GLN A 304 -0.45 -23.43 -44.09
C GLN A 304 0.24 -23.93 -42.82
N GLU A 305 1.18 -24.87 -42.92
CA GLU A 305 1.98 -25.34 -41.78
C GLU A 305 2.90 -24.23 -41.26
N GLU A 306 3.52 -23.44 -42.15
CA GLU A 306 4.30 -22.24 -41.79
C GLU A 306 3.42 -21.17 -41.12
N GLU A 307 2.22 -20.90 -41.64
CA GLU A 307 1.23 -19.98 -41.06
C GLU A 307 0.82 -20.41 -39.66
N GLU A 308 0.49 -21.69 -39.45
CA GLU A 308 0.15 -22.23 -38.13
C GLU A 308 1.32 -22.05 -37.13
N GLY A 309 2.56 -22.28 -37.57
CA GLY A 309 3.76 -22.06 -36.76
C GLY A 309 3.95 -20.59 -36.38
N LEU A 310 3.82 -19.68 -37.34
CA LEU A 310 3.93 -18.23 -37.11
C LEU A 310 2.83 -17.71 -36.19
N LEU A 311 1.59 -18.17 -36.36
CA LEU A 311 0.47 -17.81 -35.48
C LEU A 311 0.72 -18.26 -34.03
N ALA A 312 1.27 -19.45 -33.82
CA ALA A 312 1.65 -19.93 -32.49
C ALA A 312 2.78 -19.08 -31.88
N GLU A 313 3.77 -18.67 -32.68
CA GLU A 313 4.84 -17.78 -32.25
C GLU A 313 4.33 -16.38 -31.86
N ILE A 314 3.44 -15.80 -32.68
CA ILE A 314 2.78 -14.51 -32.39
C ILE A 314 2.01 -14.59 -31.07
N GLN A 315 1.24 -15.65 -30.85
CA GLN A 315 0.51 -15.84 -29.59
C GLN A 315 1.45 -15.94 -28.39
N ASN A 316 2.57 -16.65 -28.54
CA ASN A 316 3.60 -16.73 -27.50
C ASN A 316 4.21 -15.35 -27.21
N LEU A 317 4.64 -14.61 -28.23
CA LEU A 317 5.18 -13.25 -28.09
C LEU A 317 4.16 -12.29 -27.44
N GLN A 318 2.90 -12.36 -27.83
CA GLN A 318 1.83 -11.57 -27.21
C GLN A 318 1.68 -11.90 -25.71
N SER A 319 1.73 -13.19 -25.35
CA SER A 319 1.69 -13.61 -23.94
C SER A 319 2.89 -13.08 -23.14
N GLN A 320 4.08 -13.06 -23.75
CA GLN A 320 5.29 -12.50 -23.14
C GLN A 320 5.18 -10.99 -22.95
N ILE A 321 4.64 -10.25 -23.92
CA ILE A 321 4.38 -8.80 -23.81
C ILE A 321 3.44 -8.52 -22.65
N HIS A 322 2.33 -9.27 -22.53
CA HIS A 322 1.38 -9.10 -21.43
C HIS A 322 2.03 -9.38 -20.07
N GLN A 323 2.84 -10.44 -19.98
CA GLN A 323 3.56 -10.76 -18.75
C GLN A 323 4.59 -9.67 -18.38
N GLN A 324 5.33 -9.13 -19.35
CA GLN A 324 6.27 -8.03 -19.13
C GLN A 324 5.57 -6.76 -18.66
N GLN A 325 4.41 -6.41 -19.26
CA GLN A 325 3.61 -5.27 -18.83
C GLN A 325 3.07 -5.45 -17.41
N LYS A 326 2.62 -6.67 -17.06
CA LYS A 326 2.19 -6.99 -15.70
C LYS A 326 3.35 -6.81 -14.72
N ASN A 327 4.51 -7.40 -15.02
CA ASN A 327 5.71 -7.26 -14.19
C ASN A 327 6.13 -5.80 -14.02
N TYR A 328 6.07 -5.01 -15.10
CA TYR A 328 6.35 -3.57 -15.05
C TYR A 328 5.41 -2.85 -14.07
N ARG A 329 4.10 -3.08 -14.17
CA ARG A 329 3.11 -2.45 -13.26
C ARG A 329 3.35 -2.84 -11.80
N GLU A 330 3.67 -4.10 -11.54
CA GLU A 330 3.95 -4.58 -10.17
C GLU A 330 5.24 -3.95 -9.60
N ILE A 331 6.30 -3.81 -10.40
CA ILE A 331 7.55 -3.16 -9.98
C ILE A 331 7.34 -1.65 -9.79
N ASP A 332 6.61 -0.99 -10.70
CA ASP A 332 6.29 0.42 -10.59
C ASP A 332 5.47 0.71 -9.33
N GLU A 333 4.47 -0.11 -9.03
CA GLU A 333 3.69 0.00 -7.80
C GLU A 333 4.57 -0.21 -6.55
N LEU A 334 5.42 -1.25 -6.54
CA LEU A 334 6.38 -1.47 -5.45
C LEU A 334 7.27 -0.26 -5.23
N ARG A 335 7.78 0.32 -6.31
CA ARG A 335 8.63 1.50 -6.28
C ARG A 335 7.88 2.72 -5.74
N ARG A 336 6.65 2.97 -6.18
CA ARG A 336 5.78 4.03 -5.63
C ARG A 336 5.56 3.85 -4.14
N ARG A 337 5.21 2.63 -3.69
CA ARG A 337 5.01 2.34 -2.26
C ARG A 337 6.28 2.58 -1.45
N PHE A 338 7.43 2.15 -1.97
CA PHE A 338 8.74 2.35 -1.34
C PHE A 338 9.05 3.83 -1.14
N ARG A 339 8.83 4.66 -2.17
CA ARG A 339 8.99 6.12 -2.11
C ARG A 339 8.00 6.78 -1.15
N ARG A 340 6.70 6.44 -1.23
CA ARG A 340 5.65 6.99 -0.35
C ARG A 340 5.88 6.68 1.12
N ARG A 341 6.47 5.51 1.44
CA ARG A 341 6.88 5.16 2.79
C ARG A 341 8.22 5.78 3.20
N SER A 342 8.90 6.52 2.32
CA SER A 342 10.25 7.07 2.52
C SER A 342 11.29 6.00 2.87
N TYR A 343 11.12 4.77 2.36
CA TYR A 343 12.08 3.68 2.56
C TYR A 343 13.39 3.88 1.80
N ASP A 344 13.42 4.86 0.90
CA ASP A 344 14.58 5.37 0.20
C ASP A 344 15.32 6.49 0.95
N SER A 345 14.88 6.81 2.17
CA SER A 345 15.61 7.72 3.06
C SER A 345 16.91 7.09 3.57
N ASP A 346 17.92 7.92 3.83
CA ASP A 346 19.15 7.57 4.54
C ASP A 346 18.88 7.07 5.99
N HIS A 347 17.69 7.33 6.51
CA HIS A 347 17.23 6.86 7.81
C HIS A 347 16.55 5.49 7.75
N SER A 348 16.25 4.98 6.56
CA SER A 348 15.70 3.64 6.35
C SER A 348 16.82 2.60 6.32
N VAL A 349 16.66 1.51 7.06
CA VAL A 349 17.63 0.41 7.13
C VAL A 349 16.94 -0.95 7.04
N PHE A 350 17.63 -1.94 6.49
CA PHE A 350 17.19 -3.33 6.41
C PHE A 350 18.16 -4.22 7.20
N PRO A 351 17.99 -4.32 8.53
CA PRO A 351 18.90 -5.07 9.38
C PRO A 351 18.71 -6.58 9.18
N GLY A 352 19.58 -7.20 8.38
CA GLY A 352 19.66 -8.67 8.29
C GLY A 352 19.57 -9.21 6.87
N GLY A 353 20.68 -9.21 6.13
CA GLY A 353 20.88 -10.02 4.92
C GLY A 353 19.73 -10.02 3.91
N PHE A 354 18.96 -8.92 3.82
CA PHE A 354 17.73 -8.84 3.06
C PHE A 354 18.01 -9.04 1.57
N GLN A 355 17.55 -10.16 1.01
CA GLN A 355 17.85 -10.55 -0.37
C GLN A 355 16.82 -9.98 -1.34
N LEU A 356 16.87 -8.66 -1.57
CA LEU A 356 15.97 -7.98 -2.51
C LEU A 356 16.00 -8.62 -3.91
N ALA A 357 17.19 -8.98 -4.41
CA ALA A 357 17.34 -9.59 -5.73
C ALA A 357 16.58 -10.93 -5.86
N ALA A 358 16.57 -11.75 -4.81
CA ALA A 358 15.83 -13.01 -4.80
C ALA A 358 14.31 -12.78 -4.82
N LEU A 359 13.82 -11.79 -4.05
CA LEU A 359 12.40 -11.42 -4.05
C LEU A 359 11.95 -10.86 -5.40
N LEU A 360 12.76 -9.99 -6.01
CA LEU A 360 12.47 -9.46 -7.35
C LEU A 360 12.50 -10.56 -8.41
N SER A 361 13.39 -11.55 -8.29
CA SER A 361 13.42 -12.70 -9.20
C SER A 361 12.15 -13.55 -9.10
N LEU A 362 11.62 -13.75 -7.88
CA LEU A 362 10.36 -14.45 -7.66
C LEU A 362 9.18 -13.69 -8.30
N LEU A 363 9.13 -12.37 -8.12
CA LEU A 363 8.15 -11.48 -8.73
C LEU A 363 8.19 -11.58 -10.26
N MET A 364 9.36 -11.39 -10.86
CA MET A 364 9.54 -11.43 -12.32
C MET A 364 9.18 -12.80 -12.91
N SER A 365 9.36 -13.87 -12.14
CA SER A 365 8.95 -15.23 -12.53
C SER A 365 7.48 -15.56 -12.28
N GLY A 366 6.70 -14.63 -11.71
CA GLY A 366 5.29 -14.82 -11.37
C GLY A 366 5.03 -15.75 -10.17
N ARG A 367 6.08 -16.14 -9.43
CA ARG A 367 5.98 -17.03 -8.24
C ARG A 367 5.63 -16.27 -6.96
N ALA A 368 5.75 -14.96 -6.98
CA ALA A 368 5.33 -14.07 -5.92
C ALA A 368 4.57 -12.89 -6.55
N SER A 369 3.60 -12.34 -5.84
CA SER A 369 2.93 -11.11 -6.23
C SER A 369 3.69 -9.88 -5.72
N GLY A 370 3.40 -8.71 -6.28
CA GLY A 370 3.89 -7.44 -5.74
C GLY A 370 3.51 -7.23 -4.27
N GLY A 371 2.35 -7.73 -3.83
CA GLY A 371 1.93 -7.71 -2.43
C GLY A 371 2.83 -8.54 -1.52
N ASP A 372 3.15 -9.77 -1.92
CA ASP A 372 4.02 -10.67 -1.13
C ASP A 372 5.42 -10.07 -0.94
N VAL A 373 5.96 -9.48 -2.01
CA VAL A 373 7.25 -8.78 -1.99
C VAL A 373 7.18 -7.56 -1.08
N TRP A 374 6.11 -6.76 -1.19
CA TRP A 374 5.90 -5.59 -0.36
C TRP A 374 5.85 -5.94 1.13
N ASP A 375 5.06 -6.94 1.52
CA ASP A 375 4.92 -7.37 2.91
C ASP A 375 6.25 -7.87 3.49
N ARG A 376 7.13 -8.42 2.64
CA ARG A 376 8.48 -8.82 3.06
C ARG A 376 9.40 -7.60 3.24
N ILE A 377 9.34 -6.62 2.34
CA ILE A 377 10.07 -5.34 2.48
C ILE A 377 9.63 -4.63 3.76
N ASP A 378 8.33 -4.42 3.96
CA ASP A 378 7.76 -3.65 5.08
C ASP A 378 8.11 -4.27 6.43
N ARG A 379 8.11 -5.62 6.55
CA ARG A 379 8.49 -6.32 7.79
C ARG A 379 9.98 -6.23 8.14
N GLU A 380 10.84 -6.22 7.14
CA GLU A 380 12.30 -6.21 7.33
C GLU A 380 12.85 -4.77 7.42
N GLN A 381 12.07 -3.78 7.00
CA GLN A 381 12.45 -2.38 7.08
C GLN A 381 12.34 -1.87 8.52
N GLN A 382 13.32 -1.05 8.91
CA GLN A 382 13.30 -0.30 10.14
C GLN A 382 13.86 1.10 9.90
N PHE A 383 13.35 2.09 10.60
CA PHE A 383 13.97 3.41 10.63
C PHE A 383 14.97 3.52 11.78
N ARG A 384 16.09 4.21 11.50
CA ARG A 384 17.06 4.59 12.51
C ARG A 384 16.36 5.40 13.59
N ARG A 385 16.63 5.04 14.85
CA ARG A 385 16.12 5.80 15.99
C ARG A 385 16.83 7.15 16.07
N PRO A 386 16.11 8.26 16.33
CA PRO A 386 16.73 9.55 16.58
C PRO A 386 17.66 9.50 17.79
N ARG A 387 18.62 10.41 17.85
CA ARG A 387 19.54 10.55 19.00
C ARG A 387 18.82 11.08 20.23
N THR A 388 17.74 11.82 20.02
CA THR A 388 16.84 12.29 21.09
C THR A 388 15.67 11.31 21.32
N PRO A 389 15.11 11.25 22.54
CA PRO A 389 13.86 10.52 22.79
C PRO A 389 12.75 11.02 21.86
N VAL A 390 11.89 10.12 21.39
CA VAL A 390 10.81 10.44 20.42
C VAL A 390 9.87 11.54 20.91
N ASP A 391 9.73 11.67 22.23
CA ASP A 391 8.85 12.63 22.88
C ASP A 391 9.56 13.91 23.33
N PHE A 392 10.87 14.07 23.05
CA PHE A 392 11.66 15.25 23.39
C PHE A 392 11.04 16.53 22.82
N GLY A 393 10.84 17.55 23.65
CA GLY A 393 10.18 18.80 23.24
C GLY A 393 8.70 18.65 22.91
N GLY A 394 8.04 17.59 23.40
CA GLY A 394 6.60 17.38 23.23
C GLY A 394 6.21 16.63 21.94
N GLY A 395 7.13 15.89 21.33
CA GLY A 395 6.86 15.10 20.11
C GLY A 395 6.86 15.92 18.82
N GLY A 396 7.34 17.17 18.88
CA GLY A 396 7.48 18.07 17.72
C GLY A 396 8.74 17.83 16.88
N PHE A 397 9.47 16.73 17.09
CA PHE A 397 10.49 16.32 16.14
C PHE A 397 9.81 15.76 14.89
N PRO A 398 10.16 16.25 13.70
CA PRO A 398 9.55 15.83 12.43
C PRO A 398 9.94 14.39 12.00
N GLY A 399 10.32 13.55 12.97
CA GLY A 399 10.86 12.21 12.83
C GLY A 399 9.96 11.14 13.44
N GLY A 400 8.64 11.23 13.23
CA GLY A 400 7.84 10.02 13.08
C GLY A 400 8.31 9.27 11.84
N PHE A 401 9.53 8.72 11.88
CA PHE A 401 10.18 8.02 10.78
C PHE A 401 9.41 6.73 10.49
N GLY A 402 8.28 6.82 9.79
CA GLY A 402 7.46 5.66 9.39
C GLY A 402 6.03 5.61 9.93
N GLY A 403 5.49 6.71 10.50
CA GLY A 403 4.07 6.80 10.86
C GLY A 403 3.40 7.88 10.04
N GLY A 404 2.75 7.51 8.93
CA GLY A 404 1.99 8.46 8.13
C GLY A 404 1.00 9.25 8.99
N MET A 405 1.00 10.57 8.85
CA MET A 405 -0.20 11.36 9.14
C MET A 405 -1.27 10.95 8.13
N GLY A 406 -1.96 9.84 8.41
CA GLY A 406 -3.27 9.55 7.84
C GLY A 406 -4.30 10.38 8.59
N GLY A 407 -4.42 11.66 8.22
CA GLY A 407 -5.52 12.51 8.65
C GLY A 407 -6.63 12.45 7.59
N GLY A 408 -7.81 12.00 8.01
CA GLY A 408 -9.14 12.41 7.52
C GLY A 408 -9.43 12.26 6.04
#